data_AF-A0A0P7DC22-F1
#
_entry.id   AF-A0A0P7DC22-F1
#
_cell.length_a   1.000
_cell.length_b   1.000
_cell.length_c   1.000
_cell.angle_alpha   90.00
_cell.angle_beta   90.00
_cell.angle_gamma   90.00
#
_symmetry.space_group_name_H-M   'P 1'
#
loop_
_entity.id
_entity.type
_entity.pdbx_description
1 polymer ?
#
loop_
_entity_poly.entity_id
_entity_poly.type
_entity_poly.pdbx_seq_one_letter_code
_entity_poly.pdbx_strand_id
1 'polypeptide(L)'
;MGALRAAQWQYDHAEPEDDSAYQEAAQNWIASKAEELVGGCDVLIPQRFGGPVGVRQEQFVAKVAEHLRSLQEAEQDDITALAQLLLQALTGGPVKSMVENIVGQSNHANGKLYEIAEAMLEQYVDQGLSYDADEARL
;
A
#
# COMPACT_ATOMS: atom_id res chain seq x y z
N MET A 1 0.57 -35.26 40.35
CA MET A 1 -0.03 -33.91 40.20
C MET A 1 1.02 -32.98 39.60
N GLY A 2 1.29 -33.04 38.29
CA GLY A 2 2.46 -32.33 37.74
C GLY A 2 2.31 -31.82 36.31
N ALA A 3 1.75 -32.63 35.40
CA ALA A 3 1.69 -32.28 33.98
C ALA A 3 0.83 -31.03 33.69
N LEU A 4 -0.35 -30.92 34.31
CA LEU A 4 -1.26 -29.80 34.06
C LEU A 4 -0.73 -28.48 34.64
N ARG A 5 -0.07 -28.52 35.80
CA ARG A 5 0.55 -27.35 36.42
C ARG A 5 1.81 -26.89 35.67
N ALA A 6 2.56 -27.84 35.09
CA ALA A 6 3.72 -27.54 34.26
C ALA A 6 3.31 -26.94 32.91
N ALA A 7 2.27 -27.47 32.27
CA ALA A 7 1.72 -26.92 31.03
C ALA A 7 1.15 -25.50 31.25
N GLN A 8 0.46 -25.28 32.38
CA GLN A 8 -0.03 -23.95 32.77
C GLN A 8 1.14 -22.97 32.92
N TRP A 9 2.19 -23.36 33.64
CA TRP A 9 3.37 -22.53 33.83
C TRP A 9 4.09 -22.22 32.51
N GLN A 10 4.17 -23.17 31.59
CA GLN A 10 4.76 -22.95 30.27
C GLN A 10 3.94 -21.97 29.42
N TYR A 11 2.61 -22.05 29.47
CA TYR A 11 1.75 -21.11 28.75
C TYR A 11 1.81 -19.70 29.36
N ASP A 12 1.78 -19.61 30.69
CA ASP A 12 1.83 -18.35 31.44
C ASP A 12 3.20 -17.63 31.28
N HIS A 13 4.25 -18.36 30.90
CA HIS A 13 5.61 -17.84 30.70
C HIS A 13 6.11 -17.95 29.25
N ALA A 14 5.26 -18.31 28.31
CA ALA A 14 5.61 -18.26 26.90
C ALA A 14 5.76 -16.79 26.49
N GLU A 15 6.94 -16.41 26.03
CA GLU A 15 7.10 -15.13 25.34
C GLU A 15 6.27 -15.14 24.05
N PRO A 16 5.66 -14.00 23.67
CA PRO A 16 5.01 -13.89 22.36
C PRO A 16 6.02 -14.24 21.26
N GLU A 17 5.55 -14.88 20.19
CA GLU A 17 6.41 -15.21 19.05
C GLU A 17 7.02 -13.92 18.46
N ASP A 18 8.30 -14.00 18.07
CA ASP A 18 9.01 -12.87 17.48
C ASP A 18 8.61 -12.69 16.02
N ASP A 19 7.54 -11.92 15.81
CA ASP A 19 6.97 -11.63 14.49
C ASP A 19 7.72 -10.51 13.75
N SER A 20 8.86 -10.03 14.28
CA SER A 20 9.60 -8.89 13.69
C SER A 20 10.03 -9.13 12.24
N ALA A 21 10.49 -10.34 11.93
CA ALA A 21 10.89 -10.72 10.58
C ALA A 21 9.71 -10.72 9.60
N TYR A 22 8.52 -11.11 10.06
CA TYR A 22 7.31 -11.06 9.24
C TYR A 22 6.89 -9.61 8.98
N GLN A 23 6.87 -8.78 10.03
CA GLN A 23 6.51 -7.37 9.92
C GLN A 23 7.44 -6.61 8.98
N GLU A 24 8.75 -6.86 9.05
CA GLU A 24 9.73 -6.25 8.14
C GLU A 24 9.51 -6.71 6.69
N ALA A 25 9.28 -8.02 6.47
CA ALA A 25 8.97 -8.54 5.14
C ALA A 25 7.68 -7.94 4.57
N ALA A 26 6.63 -7.81 5.38
CA ALA A 26 5.37 -7.20 5.03
C ALA A 26 5.52 -5.73 4.62
N GLN A 27 6.23 -4.93 5.41
CA GLN A 27 6.49 -3.52 5.11
C GLN A 27 7.27 -3.35 3.82
N ASN A 28 8.34 -4.15 3.64
CA ASN A 28 9.15 -4.10 2.43
C ASN A 28 8.36 -4.50 1.18
N TRP A 29 7.51 -5.52 1.31
CA TRP A 29 6.63 -5.95 0.22
C TRP A 29 5.64 -4.85 -0.16
N ILE A 30 4.95 -4.24 0.83
CA ILE A 30 4.02 -3.13 0.59
C ILE A 30 4.73 -1.96 -0.10
N ALA A 31 5.88 -1.53 0.44
CA ALA A 31 6.61 -0.39 -0.10
C ALA A 31 7.04 -0.60 -1.56
N SER A 32 7.56 -1.79 -1.88
CA SER A 32 7.94 -2.15 -3.26
C SER A 32 6.72 -2.16 -4.20
N LYS A 33 5.61 -2.75 -3.77
CA LYS A 33 4.39 -2.84 -4.60
C LYS A 33 3.66 -1.50 -4.73
N ALA A 34 3.75 -0.63 -3.73
CA ALA A 34 3.25 0.73 -3.81
C ALA A 34 4.02 1.54 -4.86
N GLU A 35 5.33 1.37 -4.96
CA GLU A 35 6.14 2.00 -6.02
C GLU A 35 5.72 1.53 -7.42
N GLU A 36 5.50 0.23 -7.61
CA GLU A 36 4.97 -0.32 -8.88
C GLU A 36 3.61 0.29 -9.25
N LEU A 37 2.70 0.38 -8.27
CA LEU A 37 1.34 0.91 -8.47
C LEU A 37 1.34 2.41 -8.79
N VAL A 38 2.12 3.20 -8.04
CA VAL A 38 2.31 4.63 -8.33
C VAL A 38 3.00 4.84 -9.69
N GLY A 39 3.88 3.91 -10.09
CA GLY A 39 4.52 3.85 -11.40
C GLY A 39 3.57 3.55 -12.57
N GLY A 40 2.33 3.15 -12.29
CA GLY A 40 1.32 2.87 -13.30
C GLY A 40 1.13 1.40 -13.64
N CYS A 41 1.69 0.48 -12.84
CA CYS A 41 1.59 -0.96 -13.06
C CYS A 41 0.46 -1.60 -12.23
N ASP A 42 -0.17 -2.64 -12.78
CA ASP A 42 -1.04 -3.52 -12.01
C ASP A 42 -0.21 -4.34 -11.02
N VAL A 43 -0.65 -4.43 -9.76
CA VAL A 43 -0.07 -5.33 -8.75
C VAL A 43 -0.98 -6.54 -8.60
N LEU A 44 -0.63 -7.64 -9.27
CA LEU A 44 -1.42 -8.86 -9.30
C LEU A 44 -0.61 -10.04 -8.80
N ILE A 45 -1.15 -10.72 -7.78
CA ILE A 45 -0.61 -11.94 -7.19
C ILE A 45 -1.28 -13.14 -7.86
N PRO A 46 -0.53 -14.00 -8.55
CA PRO A 46 -1.06 -15.23 -9.11
C PRO A 46 -1.56 -16.17 -8.01
N GLN A 47 -2.74 -16.75 -8.22
CA GLN A 47 -3.31 -17.73 -7.32
C GLN A 47 -3.15 -19.13 -7.91
N ARG A 48 -2.87 -20.12 -7.06
CA ARG A 48 -2.81 -21.52 -7.49
C ARG A 48 -4.17 -22.03 -7.99
N PHE A 49 -5.24 -21.55 -7.37
CA PHE A 49 -6.63 -21.84 -7.75
C PHE A 49 -7.40 -20.53 -7.87
N GLY A 50 -7.94 -20.25 -9.05
CA GLY A 50 -8.71 -19.03 -9.32
C GLY A 50 -7.95 -18.01 -10.16
N GLY A 51 -8.55 -16.81 -10.29
CA GLY A 51 -7.92 -15.68 -10.98
C GLY A 51 -6.90 -14.97 -10.08
N PRO A 52 -5.97 -14.19 -10.67
CA PRO A 52 -5.05 -13.38 -9.89
C PRO A 52 -5.80 -12.36 -9.04
N VAL A 53 -5.27 -12.11 -7.84
CA VAL A 53 -5.82 -11.15 -6.87
C VAL A 53 -4.85 -10.00 -6.68
N GLY A 54 -5.35 -8.83 -6.31
CA GLY A 54 -4.51 -7.66 -6.06
C GLY A 54 -5.17 -6.39 -6.55
N VAL A 55 -4.37 -5.36 -6.75
CA VAL A 55 -4.83 -4.02 -7.11
C VAL A 55 -4.52 -3.75 -8.57
N ARG A 56 -5.56 -3.45 -9.35
CA ARG A 56 -5.41 -2.95 -10.71
C ARG A 56 -5.20 -1.45 -10.72
N GLN A 57 -4.51 -0.95 -11.73
CA GLN A 57 -4.27 0.47 -11.90
C GLN A 57 -5.56 1.27 -12.00
N GLU A 58 -6.59 0.72 -12.64
CA GLU A 58 -7.92 1.36 -12.72
C GLU A 58 -8.57 1.55 -11.34
N GLN A 59 -8.35 0.62 -10.40
CA GLN A 59 -8.88 0.70 -9.04
C GLN A 59 -8.11 1.74 -8.23
N PHE A 60 -6.79 1.80 -8.41
CA PHE A 60 -5.97 2.83 -7.79
C PHE A 60 -6.35 4.22 -8.28
N VAL A 61 -6.51 4.42 -9.59
CA VAL A 61 -6.98 5.69 -10.17
C VAL A 61 -8.35 6.06 -9.61
N ALA A 62 -9.28 5.10 -9.48
CA ALA A 62 -10.60 5.35 -8.88
C ALA A 62 -10.49 5.82 -7.42
N LYS A 63 -9.58 5.24 -6.64
CA LYS A 63 -9.34 5.65 -5.23
C LYS A 63 -8.67 7.02 -5.12
N VAL A 64 -7.74 7.35 -6.01
CA VAL A 64 -7.18 8.70 -6.10
C VAL A 64 -8.27 9.71 -6.47
N ALA A 65 -9.15 9.38 -7.41
CA ALA A 65 -10.26 10.24 -7.80
C ALA A 65 -11.27 10.45 -6.65
N GLU A 66 -11.53 9.42 -5.84
CA GLU A 66 -12.34 9.52 -4.62
C GLU A 66 -11.71 10.48 -3.61
N HIS A 67 -10.40 10.39 -3.38
CA HIS A 67 -9.66 11.32 -2.52
C HIS A 67 -9.69 12.76 -3.03
N LEU A 68 -9.52 12.99 -4.34
CA LEU A 68 -9.63 14.34 -4.90
C LEU A 68 -11.04 14.91 -4.73
N ARG A 69 -12.07 14.07 -4.85
CA ARG A 69 -13.46 14.49 -4.62
C ARG A 69 -13.71 14.85 -3.17
N SER A 70 -13.16 14.09 -2.21
CA SER A 70 -13.33 14.40 -0.79
C SER A 70 -12.63 15.72 -0.42
N LEU A 71 -11.48 16.03 -1.02
CA LEU A 71 -10.83 17.35 -0.88
C LEU A 71 -11.72 18.47 -1.40
N GLN A 72 -12.36 18.26 -2.55
CA GLN A 72 -13.27 19.24 -3.14
C GLN A 72 -14.52 19.47 -2.28
N GLU A 73 -15.11 18.40 -1.75
CA GLU A 73 -16.25 18.48 -0.83
C GLU A 73 -15.88 19.21 0.48
N ALA A 74 -14.60 19.15 0.88
CA ALA A 74 -14.07 19.84 2.05
C ALA A 74 -13.59 21.27 1.78
N GLU A 75 -13.71 21.80 0.55
CA GLU A 75 -13.16 23.09 0.12
C GLU A 75 -11.65 23.23 0.39
N GLN A 76 -10.92 22.11 0.36
CA GLN A 76 -9.47 22.04 0.56
C GLN A 76 -8.71 21.81 -0.75
N ASP A 77 -9.43 21.73 -1.87
CA ASP A 77 -8.88 21.55 -3.19
C ASP A 77 -8.30 22.84 -3.76
N ASP A 78 -7.15 22.71 -4.44
CA ASP A 78 -6.62 23.78 -5.29
C ASP A 78 -6.89 23.45 -6.76
N ILE A 79 -8.08 23.81 -7.23
CA ILE A 79 -8.49 23.68 -8.64
C ILE A 79 -7.50 24.39 -9.58
N THR A 80 -6.89 25.49 -9.11
CA THR A 80 -5.92 26.24 -9.91
C THR A 80 -4.64 25.42 -10.08
N ALA A 81 -4.14 24.77 -9.02
CA ALA A 81 -3.01 23.85 -9.10
C ALA A 81 -3.29 22.67 -10.02
N LEU A 82 -4.50 22.09 -9.98
CA LEU A 82 -4.94 21.05 -10.92
C LEU A 82 -4.92 21.54 -12.37
N ALA A 83 -5.47 22.73 -12.64
CA ALA A 83 -5.45 23.32 -13.98
C ALA A 83 -4.03 23.58 -14.48
N GLN A 84 -3.14 24.06 -13.60
CA GLN A 84 -1.73 24.26 -13.94
C GLN A 84 -1.02 22.93 -14.21
N LEU A 85 -1.29 21.87 -13.44
CA LEU A 85 -0.74 20.53 -13.68
C LEU A 85 -1.07 20.05 -15.09
N LEU A 86 -2.32 20.21 -15.53
CA LEU A 86 -2.75 19.82 -16.87
C LEU A 86 -2.00 20.60 -17.97
N LEU A 87 -1.84 21.91 -17.79
CA LEU A 87 -1.09 22.75 -18.73
C LEU A 87 0.39 22.38 -18.77
N GLN A 88 1.02 22.14 -17.61
CA GLN A 88 2.42 21.72 -17.52
C GLN A 88 2.63 20.32 -18.09
N ALA A 89 1.71 19.38 -17.86
CA ALA A 89 1.78 18.04 -18.43
C ALA A 89 1.73 18.07 -19.96
N LEU A 90 0.90 18.96 -20.54
CA LEU A 90 0.83 19.15 -21.99
C LEU A 90 2.13 19.74 -22.56
N THR A 91 2.78 20.65 -21.85
CA THR A 91 3.99 21.34 -22.31
C THR A 91 5.30 20.67 -21.90
N GLY A 92 5.25 19.61 -21.09
CA GLY A 92 6.43 18.90 -20.57
C GLY A 92 7.11 19.60 -19.39
N GLY A 93 6.37 20.42 -18.63
CA GLY A 93 6.85 21.12 -17.44
C GLY A 93 7.06 20.24 -16.21
N PRO A 94 7.41 20.84 -15.06
CA PRO A 94 7.75 20.11 -13.83
C PRO A 94 6.49 19.61 -13.10
N VAL A 95 5.86 18.56 -13.65
CA VAL A 95 4.59 17.99 -13.13
C VAL A 95 4.76 17.38 -11.73
N LYS A 96 5.90 16.73 -11.46
CA LYS A 96 6.14 15.98 -10.21
C LYS A 96 6.04 16.84 -8.95
N SER A 97 6.62 18.04 -8.96
CA SER A 97 6.61 18.96 -7.81
C SER A 97 5.23 19.57 -7.52
N MET A 98 4.29 19.47 -8.45
CA MET A 98 2.94 20.04 -8.29
C MET A 98 1.96 19.06 -7.62
N VAL A 99 2.29 17.77 -7.57
CA VAL A 99 1.40 16.71 -7.08
C VAL A 99 1.03 16.93 -5.60
N GLU A 100 1.99 17.31 -4.76
CA GLU A 100 1.74 17.52 -3.32
C GLU A 100 0.74 18.66 -3.06
N ASN A 101 0.75 19.71 -3.88
CA ASN A 101 -0.19 20.82 -3.76
C ASN A 101 -1.63 20.41 -4.12
N ILE A 102 -1.79 19.34 -4.89
CA ILE A 102 -3.09 18.89 -5.42
C ILE A 102 -3.69 17.80 -4.54
N VAL A 103 -2.88 16.81 -4.18
CA VAL A 103 -3.34 15.66 -3.40
C VAL A 103 -3.33 15.97 -1.90
N GLY A 104 -2.73 17.11 -1.51
CA GLY A 104 -2.62 17.57 -0.14
C GLY A 104 -1.40 16.99 0.59
N GLN A 105 -1.11 17.56 1.76
CA GLN A 105 -0.03 17.08 2.61
C GLN A 105 -0.36 15.71 3.19
N SER A 106 0.66 14.88 3.33
CA SER A 106 0.60 13.56 3.94
C SER A 106 1.72 13.42 4.96
N ASN A 107 1.48 12.62 6.00
CA ASN A 107 2.52 12.22 6.94
C ASN A 107 3.42 11.10 6.38
N HIS A 108 3.07 10.56 5.21
CA HIS A 108 3.84 9.52 4.54
C HIS A 108 5.08 10.10 3.86
N ALA A 109 6.24 9.45 4.03
CA ALA A 109 7.52 9.95 3.55
C ALA A 109 7.56 10.19 2.02
N ASN A 110 6.81 9.39 1.27
CA ASN A 110 6.71 9.48 -0.19
C ASN A 110 5.45 10.23 -0.68
N GLY A 111 4.69 10.83 0.24
CA GLY A 111 3.50 11.62 -0.06
C GLY A 111 2.20 10.82 -0.17
N LYS A 112 1.10 11.54 -0.42
CA LYS A 112 -0.27 11.03 -0.26
C LYS A 112 -0.65 9.89 -1.21
N LEU A 113 -0.09 9.88 -2.43
CA LEU A 113 -0.35 8.80 -3.40
C LEU A 113 0.20 7.46 -2.93
N TYR A 114 1.37 7.46 -2.27
CA TYR A 114 1.92 6.25 -1.67
C TYR A 114 1.09 5.80 -0.48
N GLU A 115 0.66 6.72 0.39
CA GLU A 115 -0.25 6.39 1.49
C GLU A 115 -1.53 5.67 1.01
N ILE A 116 -2.14 6.15 -0.09
CA ILE A 116 -3.32 5.50 -0.69
C ILE A 116 -2.96 4.13 -1.27
N ALA A 117 -1.83 4.02 -1.96
CA ALA A 117 -1.38 2.76 -2.56
C ALA A 117 -1.13 1.69 -1.49
N GLU A 118 -0.41 2.04 -0.43
CA GLU A 118 -0.11 1.16 0.70
C GLU A 118 -1.38 0.67 1.38
N ALA A 119 -2.31 1.59 1.69
CA ALA A 119 -3.60 1.25 2.30
C ALA A 119 -4.43 0.29 1.43
N MET A 120 -4.34 0.36 0.10
CA MET A 120 -5.01 -0.58 -0.80
C MET A 120 -4.34 -1.97 -0.81
N LEU A 121 -3.02 -2.01 -0.62
CA LEU A 121 -2.19 -3.20 -0.69
C LEU A 121 -2.13 -3.99 0.62
N GLU A 122 -2.38 -3.35 1.77
CA GLU A 122 -2.36 -3.98 3.10
C GLU A 122 -3.16 -5.29 3.15
N GLN A 123 -4.33 -5.34 2.53
CA GLN A 123 -5.19 -6.53 2.53
C GLN A 123 -4.64 -7.73 1.72
N TYR A 124 -3.62 -7.51 0.89
CA TYR A 124 -3.03 -8.52 0.00
C TYR A 124 -1.65 -9.01 0.46
N VAL A 125 -1.10 -8.44 1.54
CA VAL A 125 0.25 -8.72 2.04
C VAL A 125 0.46 -10.21 2.31
N ASP A 126 -0.43 -10.84 3.07
CA ASP A 126 -0.28 -12.25 3.45
C ASP A 126 -0.22 -13.15 2.20
N GLN A 127 -1.01 -12.83 1.17
CA GLN A 127 -1.06 -13.58 -0.07
C GLN A 127 0.19 -13.34 -0.92
N GLY A 128 0.67 -12.09 -0.97
CA GLY A 128 1.89 -11.71 -1.68
C GLY A 128 3.12 -12.38 -1.07
N LEU A 129 3.27 -12.31 0.25
CA LEU A 129 4.37 -12.95 0.96
C LEU A 129 4.34 -14.47 0.83
N SER A 130 3.16 -15.09 0.91
CA SER A 130 3.03 -16.53 0.68
C SER A 130 3.45 -16.92 -0.74
N TYR A 131 3.07 -16.12 -1.74
CA TYR A 131 3.43 -16.37 -3.13
C TYR A 131 4.95 -16.25 -3.35
N ASP A 132 5.55 -15.14 -2.89
CA ASP A 132 6.99 -14.89 -3.05
C ASP A 132 7.83 -15.97 -2.32
N ALA A 133 7.37 -16.42 -1.15
CA ALA A 133 8.01 -17.50 -0.40
C ALA A 133 7.94 -18.85 -1.12
N ASP A 134 6.83 -19.14 -1.82
CA ASP A 134 6.70 -20.35 -2.63
C ASP A 134 7.54 -20.26 -3.91
N GLU A 135 7.61 -19.08 -4.54
CA GLU A 135 8.46 -18.85 -5.72
C GLU A 135 9.94 -19.00 -5.40
N ALA A 136 10.40 -18.48 -4.24
CA ALA A 136 11.79 -18.58 -3.80
C ALA A 136 12.26 -20.02 -3.48
N ARG A 137 11.33 -20.99 -3.37
CA ARG A 137 11.62 -22.40 -3.10
C ARG A 137 11.72 -23.27 -4.37
N LEU A 138 11.36 -22.73 -5.54
CA LEU A 138 11.40 -23.40 -6.84
C LEU A 138 12.76 -23.22 -7.54
#